data_AF-A0A7K4LYX7-F1
#
_entry.id   AF-A0A7K4LYX7-F1
#
_cell.length_a   1.000
_cell.length_b   1.000
_cell.length_c   1.000
_cell.angle_alpha   90.00
_cell.angle_beta   90.00
_cell.angle_gamma   90.00
#
_symmetry.space_group_name_H-M   'P 1'
#
loop_
_entity.id
_entity.type
_entity.pdbx_description
1 polymer ?
#
loop_
_entity_poly.entity_id
_entity_poly.type
_entity_poly.pdbx_seq_one_letter_code
_entity_poly.pdbx_strand_id
1 'polypeptide(L)'
;MERFRMIFQYLQSNSESVTNGVYGLLALASVKLYSCFDFSCPCVPRYNEAYGLGVLLVPPAALLLCGLLLTRQPAAALEEWRRPRGRRGKDPAVVRYMCSSVLQRAMIAPIVWIIITLLDGKCFICAFSGSVDPKKFAGFANATPAQVQQLLAKVPCKDDELVRNNTSRKAVSRYLRCWSQ
;
A
#
# COMPACT_ATOMS: atom_id res chain seq x y z
N MET A 1 35.60 23.91 -2.34
CA MET A 1 35.25 23.49 -0.96
C MET A 1 34.19 24.41 -0.32
N GLU A 2 34.31 25.74 -0.41
CA GLU A 2 33.36 26.67 0.22
C GLU A 2 31.92 26.61 -0.34
N ARG A 3 31.78 26.43 -1.65
CA ARG A 3 30.46 26.27 -2.30
C ARG A 3 29.68 25.06 -1.76
N PHE A 4 30.37 23.95 -1.48
CA PHE A 4 29.76 22.77 -0.87
C PHE A 4 29.34 23.02 0.59
N ARG A 5 30.15 23.76 1.37
CA ARG A 5 29.79 24.17 2.73
C ARG A 5 28.54 25.06 2.75
N MET A 6 28.44 26.02 1.84
CA MET A 6 27.25 26.88 1.73
C MET A 6 25.98 26.08 1.40
N ILE A 7 26.06 25.12 0.47
CA ILE A 7 24.92 24.24 0.14
C ILE A 7 24.53 23.39 1.36
N PHE A 8 25.50 22.82 2.07
CA PHE A 8 25.21 22.01 3.27
C PHE A 8 24.57 22.83 4.39
N GLN A 9 25.06 24.05 4.62
CA GLN A 9 24.48 24.99 5.58
C GLN A 9 23.05 25.39 5.18
N TYR A 10 22.79 25.58 3.88
CA TYR A 10 21.45 25.87 3.37
C TYR A 10 20.47 24.69 3.55
N LEU A 11 20.92 23.47 3.30
CA LEU A 11 20.12 22.25 3.56
C LEU A 11 19.85 22.06 5.06
N GLN A 12 20.81 22.42 5.91
CA GLN A 12 20.68 22.35 7.35
C GLN A 12 19.73 23.43 7.91
N SER A 13 19.76 24.66 7.35
CA SER A 13 18.88 25.75 7.76
C SER A 13 17.44 25.56 7.28
N ASN A 14 17.22 24.90 6.14
CA ASN A 14 15.89 24.63 5.57
C ASN A 14 15.46 23.16 5.72
N SER A 15 15.80 22.54 6.84
CA SER A 15 15.59 21.09 7.07
C SER A 15 14.12 20.63 6.92
N GLU A 16 13.13 21.49 7.21
CA GLU A 16 11.71 21.16 6.99
C GLU A 16 11.34 21.05 5.51
N SER A 17 11.81 21.99 4.69
CA SER A 17 11.53 22.00 3.24
C SER A 17 12.17 20.79 2.57
N VAL A 18 13.43 20.47 2.94
CA VAL A 18 14.13 19.27 2.46
C VAL A 18 13.38 18.00 2.85
N THR A 19 12.93 17.91 4.11
CA THR A 19 12.19 16.74 4.61
C THR A 19 10.86 16.55 3.88
N ASN A 20 10.11 17.63 3.64
CA ASN A 20 8.88 17.59 2.84
C ASN A 20 9.17 17.16 1.39
N GLY A 21 10.28 17.63 0.82
CA GLY A 21 10.75 17.18 -0.50
C GLY A 21 11.02 15.68 -0.55
N VAL A 22 11.67 15.11 0.47
CA VAL A 22 11.91 13.66 0.57
C VAL A 22 10.60 12.86 0.62
N TYR A 23 9.61 13.28 1.43
CA TYR A 23 8.31 12.62 1.46
C TYR A 23 7.56 12.73 0.12
N GLY A 24 7.65 13.88 -0.56
CA GLY A 24 7.10 14.06 -1.90
C GLY A 24 7.75 13.15 -2.94
N LEU A 25 9.08 13.03 -2.90
CA LEU A 25 9.83 12.11 -3.76
C LEU A 25 9.47 10.65 -3.51
N LEU A 26 9.29 10.24 -2.24
CA LEU A 26 8.82 8.89 -1.90
C LEU A 26 7.44 8.61 -2.48
N ALA A 27 6.53 9.57 -2.46
CA ALA A 27 5.20 9.42 -3.04
C ALA A 27 5.25 9.30 -4.58
N LEU A 28 6.12 10.06 -5.25
CA LEU A 28 6.33 9.90 -6.70
C LEU A 28 6.98 8.55 -7.02
N ALA A 29 7.96 8.13 -6.22
CA ALA A 29 8.61 6.83 -6.35
C ALA A 29 7.61 5.69 -6.17
N SER A 30 6.66 5.78 -5.22
CA SER A 30 5.64 4.75 -5.02
C SER A 30 4.75 4.58 -6.26
N VAL A 31 4.36 5.68 -6.93
CA VAL A 31 3.60 5.62 -8.20
C VAL A 31 4.41 4.92 -9.29
N LYS A 32 5.70 5.25 -9.43
CA LYS A 32 6.58 4.65 -10.44
C LYS A 32 6.83 3.17 -10.16
N LEU A 33 7.11 2.82 -8.91
CA LEU A 33 7.27 1.44 -8.48
C LEU A 33 6.03 0.61 -8.79
N TYR A 34 4.82 1.13 -8.50
CA TYR A 34 3.59 0.42 -8.84
C TYR A 34 3.41 0.22 -10.35
N SER A 35 3.77 1.24 -11.14
CA SER A 35 3.65 1.18 -12.61
C SER A 35 4.62 0.17 -13.24
N CYS A 36 5.78 -0.06 -12.63
CA CYS A 36 6.76 -1.05 -13.08
C CYS A 36 6.55 -2.44 -12.44
N PHE A 37 5.68 -2.54 -11.45
CA PHE A 37 5.42 -3.78 -10.73
C PHE A 37 4.51 -4.69 -11.55
N ASP A 38 5.03 -5.85 -11.95
CA ASP A 38 4.26 -6.84 -12.69
C ASP A 38 3.47 -7.74 -11.73
N PHE A 39 2.20 -7.42 -11.55
CA PHE A 39 1.31 -8.17 -10.67
C PHE A 39 0.86 -9.47 -11.34
N SER A 40 1.28 -10.60 -10.78
CA SER A 40 0.93 -11.95 -11.26
C SER A 40 0.28 -12.78 -10.14
N CYS A 41 -1.05 -12.91 -10.18
CA CYS A 41 -1.80 -13.68 -9.18
C CYS A 41 -1.53 -15.19 -9.35
N PRO A 42 -1.25 -15.96 -8.26
CA PRO A 42 -0.93 -17.39 -8.35
C PRO A 42 -2.13 -18.28 -8.72
N CYS A 43 -3.36 -17.78 -8.62
CA CYS A 43 -4.61 -18.49 -8.94
C CYS A 43 -4.80 -19.83 -8.20
N VAL A 44 -4.37 -19.86 -6.93
CA VAL A 44 -4.53 -20.99 -6.01
C VAL A 44 -5.39 -20.54 -4.82
N PRO A 45 -6.45 -21.30 -4.42
CA PRO A 45 -7.46 -20.84 -3.46
C PRO A 45 -6.93 -20.27 -2.13
N ARG A 46 -5.81 -20.78 -1.60
CA ARG A 46 -5.22 -20.30 -0.34
C ARG A 46 -4.14 -19.23 -0.51
N TYR A 47 -3.47 -19.18 -1.65
CA TYR A 47 -2.37 -18.24 -1.87
C TYR A 47 -2.84 -16.91 -2.46
N ASN A 48 -4.01 -16.91 -3.12
CA ASN A 48 -4.61 -15.71 -3.70
C ASN A 48 -4.84 -14.59 -2.67
N GLU A 49 -5.43 -14.93 -1.52
CA GLU A 49 -5.70 -13.99 -0.43
C GLU A 49 -4.40 -13.41 0.14
N ALA A 50 -3.48 -14.29 0.54
CA ALA A 50 -2.20 -13.89 1.11
C ALA A 50 -1.36 -13.04 0.13
N TYR A 51 -1.33 -13.41 -1.16
CA TYR A 51 -0.59 -12.67 -2.17
C TYR A 51 -1.22 -11.29 -2.45
N GLY A 52 -2.55 -11.23 -2.64
CA GLY A 52 -3.24 -9.98 -2.90
C GLY A 52 -3.16 -8.99 -1.72
N LEU A 53 -3.37 -9.47 -0.49
CA LEU A 53 -3.19 -8.66 0.72
C LEU A 53 -1.73 -8.28 0.96
N GLY A 54 -0.79 -9.18 0.63
CA GLY A 54 0.64 -8.90 0.70
C GLY A 54 1.05 -7.70 -0.15
N VAL A 55 0.61 -7.66 -1.41
CA VAL A 55 0.87 -6.51 -2.32
C VAL A 55 0.16 -5.24 -1.84
N LEU A 56 -0.98 -5.37 -1.17
CA LEU A 56 -1.71 -4.23 -0.62
C LEU A 56 -1.04 -3.65 0.64
N LEU A 57 -0.39 -4.47 1.49
CA LEU A 57 0.08 -4.04 2.82
C LEU A 57 1.61 -3.94 2.95
N VAL A 58 2.36 -4.85 2.33
CA VAL A 58 3.83 -4.92 2.50
C VAL A 58 4.54 -3.71 1.89
N PRO A 59 4.26 -3.29 0.64
CA PRO A 59 4.92 -2.13 0.07
C PRO A 59 4.61 -0.81 0.81
N PRO A 60 3.35 -0.51 1.22
CA PRO A 60 3.07 0.64 2.08
C PRO A 60 3.83 0.61 3.40
N ALA A 61 3.93 -0.56 4.06
CA ALA A 61 4.70 -0.69 5.29
C ALA A 61 6.19 -0.39 5.06
N ALA A 62 6.77 -0.91 3.96
CA ALA A 62 8.15 -0.60 3.59
C ALA A 62 8.36 0.89 3.28
N LEU A 63 7.43 1.52 2.54
CA LEU A 63 7.48 2.97 2.24
C LEU A 63 7.38 3.82 3.51
N LEU A 64 6.53 3.42 4.47
CA LEU A 64 6.42 4.08 5.76
C LEU A 64 7.75 4.01 6.53
N LEU A 65 8.36 2.81 6.60
CA LEU A 65 9.66 2.63 7.24
C LEU A 65 10.74 3.46 6.54
N CYS A 66 10.78 3.49 5.21
CA CYS A 66 11.69 4.34 4.45
C CYS A 66 11.49 5.83 4.78
N GLY A 67 10.25 6.31 4.84
CA GLY A 67 9.94 7.69 5.24
C GLY A 67 10.43 8.04 6.64
N LEU A 68 10.30 7.10 7.59
CA LEU A 68 10.77 7.27 8.97
C LEU A 68 12.31 7.19 9.11
N LEU A 69 12.99 6.46 8.24
CA LEU A 69 14.44 6.27 8.31
C LEU A 69 15.24 7.32 7.51
N LEU A 70 14.67 7.86 6.43
CA LEU A 70 15.37 8.81 5.56
C LEU A 70 15.48 10.23 6.14
N THR A 71 14.78 10.51 7.24
CA THR A 71 14.71 11.85 7.84
C THR A 71 15.12 11.80 9.30
N ARG A 72 15.67 12.91 9.83
CA ARG A 72 16.06 13.00 11.25
C ARG A 72 14.91 13.38 12.19
N GLN A 73 13.80 13.90 11.65
CA GLN A 73 12.67 14.38 12.45
C GLN A 73 12.02 13.28 13.33
N PRO A 74 11.80 12.04 12.85
CA PRO A 74 11.24 10.95 13.65
C PRO A 74 12.12 10.58 14.85
N ALA A 75 13.44 10.49 14.64
CA ALA A 75 14.40 10.20 15.71
C ALA A 75 14.39 11.31 16.78
N ALA A 76 14.43 12.58 16.36
CA ALA A 76 14.35 13.72 17.27
C ALA A 76 13.03 13.75 18.06
N ALA A 77 11.91 13.35 17.45
CA ALA A 77 10.62 13.22 18.13
C ALA A 77 10.59 12.08 19.14
N LEU A 78 11.19 10.94 18.80
CA LEU A 78 11.28 9.79 19.69
C LEU A 78 12.19 10.06 20.90
N GLU A 79 13.32 10.73 20.69
CA GLU A 79 14.24 11.13 21.76
C GLU A 79 13.56 12.06 22.76
N GLU A 80 12.86 13.09 22.29
CA GLU A 80 12.14 14.03 23.16
C GLU A 80 10.97 13.36 23.89
N TRP A 81 10.31 12.39 23.26
CA TRP A 81 9.26 11.61 23.88
C TRP A 81 9.79 10.69 24.99
N ARG A 82 10.96 10.07 24.78
CA ARG A 82 11.61 9.16 25.73
C ARG A 82 12.20 9.87 26.96
N ARG A 83 12.46 11.17 26.91
CA ARG A 83 12.96 11.94 28.07
C ARG A 83 11.97 11.86 29.27
N PRO A 84 12.45 11.65 30.50
CA PRO A 84 11.61 11.59 31.70
C PRO A 84 10.80 12.88 31.92
N ARG A 85 9.62 12.75 32.52
CA ARG A 85 8.79 13.90 32.95
C ARG A 85 9.64 14.75 33.92
N GLY A 86 9.96 15.98 33.53
CA GLY A 86 10.84 16.91 34.27
C GLY A 86 12.20 17.20 33.61
N ARG A 87 12.67 16.36 32.68
CA ARG A 87 13.87 16.62 31.84
C ARG A 87 13.53 16.90 30.37
N ARG A 88 12.24 17.06 30.07
CA ARG A 88 11.73 17.35 28.73
C ARG A 88 11.88 18.85 28.48
N GLY A 89 12.48 19.22 27.35
CA GLY A 89 12.68 20.62 26.96
C GLY A 89 11.43 21.24 26.34
N LYS A 90 10.45 20.42 25.96
CA LYS A 90 9.19 20.84 25.32
C LYS A 90 7.95 20.35 26.08
N ASP A 91 6.88 21.12 25.98
CA ASP A 91 5.60 20.72 26.53
C ASP A 91 5.09 19.39 25.93
N PRO A 92 4.38 18.57 26.72
CA PRO A 92 3.85 17.28 26.25
C PRO A 92 2.84 17.43 25.11
N ALA A 93 2.18 18.58 24.97
CA ALA A 93 1.32 18.88 23.82
C ALA A 93 2.15 19.06 22.53
N VAL A 94 3.28 19.79 22.62
CA VAL A 94 4.19 20.03 21.49
C VAL A 94 4.85 18.74 21.02
N VAL A 95 5.26 17.86 21.95
CA VAL A 95 5.83 16.55 21.58
C VAL A 95 4.82 15.68 20.84
N ARG A 96 3.56 15.64 21.32
CA ARG A 96 2.48 14.90 20.63
C ARG A 96 2.23 15.45 19.23
N TYR A 97 2.16 16.77 19.10
CA TYR A 97 2.01 17.41 17.80
C TYR A 97 3.18 17.07 16.86
N MET A 98 4.42 17.10 17.35
CA MET A 98 5.61 16.76 16.57
C MET A 98 5.58 15.31 16.07
N CYS A 99 5.24 14.35 16.93
CA CYS A 99 5.07 12.95 16.53
C CYS A 99 3.95 12.78 15.48
N SER A 100 2.79 13.40 15.70
CA SER A 100 1.66 13.32 14.77
C SER A 100 2.00 13.94 13.42
N SER A 101 2.68 15.08 13.40
CA SER A 101 3.09 15.77 12.16
C SER A 101 4.05 14.92 11.33
N VAL A 102 5.04 14.30 11.99
CA VAL A 102 5.98 13.39 11.34
C VAL A 102 5.25 12.18 10.76
N LEU A 103 4.36 11.56 11.54
CA LEU A 103 3.61 10.39 11.09
C LEU A 103 2.69 10.72 9.91
N GLN A 104 1.98 11.86 9.96
CA GLN A 104 1.11 12.32 8.87
C GLN A 104 1.89 12.48 7.55
N ARG A 105 3.08 13.07 7.60
CA ARG A 105 3.93 13.24 6.41
C ARG A 105 4.46 11.91 5.88
N ALA A 106 4.90 11.01 6.78
CA ALA A 106 5.39 9.69 6.40
C ALA A 106 4.30 8.78 5.80
N MET A 107 3.02 9.02 6.15
CA MET A 107 1.87 8.27 5.64
C MET A 107 1.48 8.63 4.20
N ILE A 108 2.00 9.73 3.62
CA ILE A 108 1.63 10.18 2.26
C ILE A 108 1.92 9.09 1.21
N ALA A 109 3.15 8.58 1.16
CA ALA A 109 3.51 7.55 0.16
C ALA A 109 2.75 6.22 0.36
N PRO A 110 2.60 5.68 1.59
CA PRO A 110 1.72 4.54 1.87
C PRO A 110 0.28 4.73 1.38
N ILE A 111 -0.33 5.89 1.66
CA ILE A 111 -1.70 6.20 1.24
C ILE A 111 -1.79 6.23 -0.28
N VAL A 112 -0.84 6.89 -0.96
CA VAL A 112 -0.78 6.93 -2.42
C VAL A 112 -0.69 5.53 -3.02
N TRP A 113 0.14 4.65 -2.47
CA TRP A 113 0.22 3.26 -2.93
C TRP A 113 -1.12 2.52 -2.78
N ILE A 114 -1.76 2.63 -1.61
CA ILE A 114 -3.05 1.98 -1.35
C ILE A 114 -4.13 2.49 -2.31
N ILE A 115 -4.20 3.79 -2.54
CA ILE A 115 -5.17 4.37 -3.48
C ILE A 115 -4.95 3.83 -4.90
N ILE A 116 -3.71 3.85 -5.40
CA ILE A 116 -3.42 3.41 -6.76
C ILE A 116 -3.68 1.91 -6.94
N THR A 117 -3.27 1.09 -5.96
CA THR A 117 -3.51 -0.37 -5.98
C THR A 117 -4.99 -0.71 -5.98
N LEU A 118 -5.80 -0.01 -5.17
CA LEU A 118 -7.25 -0.17 -5.11
C LEU A 118 -7.95 0.30 -6.39
N LEU A 119 -7.51 1.43 -6.98
CA LEU A 119 -8.07 1.93 -8.24
C LEU A 119 -7.81 0.98 -9.42
N ASP A 120 -6.64 0.35 -9.49
CA ASP A 120 -6.36 -0.69 -10.48
C ASP A 120 -7.19 -1.96 -10.22
N GLY A 121 -7.34 -2.33 -8.94
CA GLY A 121 -8.24 -3.39 -8.46
C GLY A 121 -7.74 -4.81 -8.67
N LYS A 122 -6.57 -5.02 -9.29
CA LYS A 122 -6.03 -6.37 -9.57
C LYS A 122 -5.73 -7.16 -8.29
N CYS A 123 -5.10 -6.52 -7.30
CA CYS A 123 -4.78 -7.16 -6.02
C CYS A 123 -6.05 -7.48 -5.21
N PHE A 124 -7.05 -6.59 -5.23
CA PHE A 124 -8.34 -6.80 -4.57
C PHE A 124 -9.11 -7.97 -5.19
N ILE A 125 -9.16 -8.04 -6.53
CA ILE A 125 -9.76 -9.17 -7.24
C ILE A 125 -9.05 -10.47 -6.88
N CYS A 126 -7.70 -10.49 -6.91
CA CYS A 126 -6.94 -11.69 -6.53
C CYS A 126 -7.28 -12.11 -5.10
N ALA A 127 -7.26 -11.18 -4.13
CA ALA A 127 -7.48 -11.49 -2.73
C ALA A 127 -8.89 -12.03 -2.44
N PHE A 128 -9.92 -11.39 -2.99
CA PHE A 128 -11.31 -11.68 -2.61
C PHE A 128 -12.05 -12.59 -3.58
N SER A 129 -11.46 -12.96 -4.72
CA SER A 129 -12.08 -13.85 -5.71
C SER A 129 -12.62 -15.15 -5.10
N GLY A 130 -11.87 -15.79 -4.20
CA GLY A 130 -12.26 -17.04 -3.54
C GLY A 130 -13.38 -16.92 -2.50
N SER A 131 -13.67 -15.71 -2.02
CA SER A 131 -14.62 -15.45 -0.91
C SER A 131 -15.96 -14.88 -1.39
N VAL A 132 -16.15 -14.74 -2.71
CA VAL A 132 -17.41 -14.26 -3.29
C VAL A 132 -18.49 -15.33 -3.20
N ASP A 133 -19.71 -14.92 -2.86
CA ASP A 133 -20.88 -15.81 -2.89
C ASP A 133 -21.22 -16.22 -4.34
N PRO A 134 -21.04 -17.51 -4.70
CA PRO A 134 -21.26 -17.99 -6.06
C PRO A 134 -22.75 -17.94 -6.47
N LYS A 135 -23.69 -17.92 -5.51
CA LYS A 135 -25.14 -17.90 -5.79
C LYS A 135 -25.58 -16.64 -6.53
N LYS A 136 -24.80 -15.56 -6.44
CA LYS A 136 -25.06 -14.30 -7.14
C LYS A 136 -24.79 -14.38 -8.65
N PHE A 137 -24.16 -15.45 -9.14
CA PHE A 137 -23.75 -15.57 -10.54
C PHE A 137 -24.22 -16.89 -11.15
N ALA A 138 -25.05 -16.81 -12.21
CA ALA A 138 -25.70 -17.96 -12.83
C ALA A 138 -24.73 -19.04 -13.35
N GLY A 139 -23.51 -18.68 -13.76
CA GLY A 139 -22.54 -19.66 -14.29
C GLY A 139 -21.85 -20.53 -13.24
N PHE A 140 -22.18 -20.37 -11.95
CA PHE A 140 -21.73 -21.27 -10.87
C PHE A 140 -22.87 -22.12 -10.28
N ALA A 141 -24.11 -21.95 -10.74
CA ALA A 141 -25.28 -22.61 -10.15
C ALA A 141 -25.27 -24.14 -10.28
N ASN A 142 -24.64 -24.68 -11.33
CA ASN A 142 -24.61 -26.12 -11.62
C ASN A 142 -23.29 -26.80 -11.21
N ALA A 143 -22.35 -26.08 -10.60
CA ALA A 143 -21.03 -26.59 -10.25
C ALA A 143 -21.00 -27.11 -8.81
N THR A 144 -20.20 -28.16 -8.57
CA THR A 144 -19.96 -28.64 -7.19
C THR A 144 -19.19 -27.61 -6.37
N PRO A 145 -19.32 -27.57 -5.03
CA PRO A 145 -18.63 -26.59 -4.19
C PRO A 145 -17.11 -26.55 -4.41
N ALA A 146 -16.48 -27.71 -4.63
CA ALA A 146 -15.05 -27.82 -4.90
C ALA A 146 -14.67 -27.22 -6.27
N GLN A 147 -15.49 -27.45 -7.30
CA GLN A 147 -15.30 -26.84 -8.62
C GLN A 147 -15.50 -25.33 -8.55
N VAL A 148 -16.53 -24.86 -7.85
CA VAL A 148 -16.77 -23.42 -7.65
C VAL A 148 -15.56 -22.73 -7.02
N GLN A 149 -14.98 -23.33 -5.98
CA GLN A 149 -13.78 -22.78 -5.34
C GLN A 149 -12.59 -22.70 -6.29
N GLN A 150 -12.39 -23.70 -7.15
CA GLN A 150 -11.34 -23.68 -8.18
C GLN A 150 -11.61 -22.64 -9.27
N LEU A 151 -12.85 -22.52 -9.75
CA LEU A 151 -13.21 -21.51 -10.75
C LEU A 151 -13.05 -20.09 -10.20
N LEU A 152 -13.48 -19.86 -8.95
CA LEU A 152 -13.34 -18.58 -8.27
C LEU A 152 -11.87 -18.19 -8.10
N ALA A 153 -11.01 -19.12 -7.66
CA ALA A 153 -9.57 -18.86 -7.53
C ALA A 153 -8.89 -18.49 -8.86
N LYS A 154 -9.44 -18.95 -9.98
CA LYS A 154 -8.93 -18.67 -11.34
C LYS A 154 -9.54 -17.44 -12.01
N VAL A 155 -10.52 -16.78 -11.39
CA VAL A 155 -11.10 -15.51 -11.91
C VAL A 155 -10.07 -14.45 -12.31
N PRO A 156 -9.01 -14.18 -11.51
CA PRO A 156 -7.98 -13.20 -11.86
C PRO A 156 -7.08 -13.63 -13.03
N CYS A 157 -6.97 -14.93 -13.33
CA CYS A 157 -6.17 -15.46 -14.45
C CYS A 157 -6.96 -15.39 -15.76
N LYS A 158 -6.44 -14.68 -16.77
CA LYS A 158 -7.11 -14.52 -18.08
C LYS A 158 -6.80 -15.66 -19.06
N ASP A 159 -5.67 -16.32 -18.89
CA ASP A 159 -5.11 -17.27 -19.87
C ASP A 159 -5.54 -18.72 -19.62
N ASP A 160 -6.28 -18.98 -18.53
CA ASP A 160 -6.76 -20.33 -18.20
C ASP A 160 -7.96 -20.70 -19.08
N GLU A 161 -7.82 -21.74 -19.91
CA GLU A 161 -8.84 -22.21 -20.86
C GLU A 161 -10.18 -22.49 -20.19
N LEU A 162 -10.17 -22.95 -18.92
CA LEU A 162 -11.37 -23.27 -18.15
C LEU A 162 -12.25 -22.05 -17.84
N VAL A 163 -11.69 -20.83 -17.87
CA VAL A 163 -12.39 -19.61 -17.42
C VAL A 163 -12.47 -18.54 -18.51
N ARG A 164 -11.77 -18.74 -19.63
CA ARG A 164 -11.68 -17.81 -20.77
C ARG A 164 -13.05 -17.47 -21.38
N ASN A 165 -13.96 -18.45 -21.45
CA ASN A 165 -15.29 -18.29 -22.06
C ASN A 165 -16.44 -18.10 -21.06
N ASN A 166 -16.18 -18.05 -19.74
CA ASN A 166 -17.25 -17.94 -18.76
C ASN A 166 -17.67 -16.47 -18.55
N THR A 167 -18.90 -16.12 -18.96
CA THR A 167 -19.51 -14.80 -18.76
C THR A 167 -19.52 -14.41 -17.28
N SER A 168 -19.65 -15.37 -16.38
CA SER A 168 -19.67 -15.15 -14.92
C SER A 168 -18.32 -14.69 -14.39
N ARG A 169 -17.20 -15.08 -15.01
CA ARG A 169 -15.87 -14.56 -14.64
C ARG A 169 -15.78 -13.06 -14.80
N LYS A 170 -16.24 -12.55 -15.96
CA LYS A 170 -16.26 -11.11 -16.25
C LYS A 170 -17.18 -10.38 -15.27
N ALA A 171 -18.30 -10.98 -14.89
CA ALA A 171 -19.23 -10.43 -13.91
C ALA A 171 -18.59 -10.34 -12.51
N VAL A 172 -17.98 -11.42 -12.01
CA VAL A 172 -17.28 -11.42 -10.71
C VAL A 172 -16.13 -10.41 -10.69
N SER A 173 -15.31 -10.38 -11.76
CA SER A 173 -14.20 -9.44 -11.86
C SER A 173 -14.68 -7.98 -11.85
N ARG A 174 -15.78 -7.66 -12.57
CA ARG A 174 -16.37 -6.31 -12.56
C ARG A 174 -16.98 -5.95 -11.21
N TYR A 175 -17.68 -6.90 -10.58
CA TYR A 175 -18.25 -6.73 -9.24
C TYR A 175 -17.17 -6.40 -8.21
N LEU A 176 -16.11 -7.20 -8.15
CA LEU A 176 -14.99 -6.97 -7.24
C LEU A 176 -14.23 -5.69 -7.56
N ARG A 177 -14.05 -5.35 -8.85
CA ARG A 177 -13.42 -4.09 -9.24
C ARG A 177 -14.22 -2.87 -8.78
N CYS A 178 -15.55 -2.93 -8.87
CA CYS A 178 -16.43 -1.87 -8.38
C CYS A 178 -16.39 -1.75 -6.85
N TRP A 179 -16.16 -2.84 -6.11
CA TRP A 179 -15.98 -2.79 -4.66
C TRP A 179 -14.62 -2.23 -4.23
N SER A 180 -13.63 -2.35 -5.12
CA SER A 180 -12.27 -1.85 -4.89
C SER A 180 -12.14 -0.34 -5.13
N GLN A 181 -13.02 0.24 -5.97
CA GLN A 181 -13.01 1.65 -6.38
C GLN A 181 -14.00 2.47 -5.55
#